data_AF-A0A2T9ZQ22-F1
#
_entry.id   AF-A0A2T9ZQ22-F1
#
_cell.length_a   1.000
_cell.length_b   1.000
_cell.length_c   1.000
_cell.angle_alpha   90.00
_cell.angle_beta   90.00
_cell.angle_gamma   90.00
#
_symmetry.space_group_name_H-M   'P 1'
#
loop_
_entity.id
_entity.type
_entity.pdbx_description
1 polymer ?
#
loop_
_entity_poly.entity_id
_entity_poly.type
_entity_poly.pdbx_seq_one_letter_code
_entity_poly.pdbx_strand_id
1 'polypeptide(L)'
;MALKKTVKKRRRAKRKVISMETIAEALQAEVSLSPSNKRALSRLNAADKAVARQEKLMDSSGERVTKARAAVAKARTPASKEKAKQRLSAAQAKVKEVKAARTAAMADQRKAQRLAKGLYMAMQRSRAKMVKEYEKVAASLEKAVDKKTRRRRRSKTKAVA
;
A
#
# COMPACT_ATOMS: atom_id res chain seq x y z
N MET A 1 -39.98 -20.16 33.32
CA MET A 1 -39.80 -19.69 31.92
C MET A 1 -38.60 -18.75 31.87
N ALA A 2 -37.48 -19.15 31.26
CA ALA A 2 -36.25 -18.35 31.21
C ALA A 2 -36.14 -17.56 29.91
N LEU A 3 -36.06 -16.22 30.00
CA LEU A 3 -35.90 -15.30 28.88
C LEU A 3 -34.53 -15.49 28.21
N LYS A 4 -34.52 -16.08 27.00
CA LYS A 4 -33.33 -16.21 26.16
C LYS A 4 -32.80 -14.82 25.78
N LYS A 5 -31.67 -14.40 26.36
CA LYS A 5 -30.97 -13.15 26.01
C LYS A 5 -30.56 -13.18 24.54
N THR A 6 -31.24 -12.42 23.68
CA THR A 6 -30.87 -12.24 22.27
C THR A 6 -29.61 -11.38 22.17
N VAL A 7 -28.46 -11.99 21.84
CA VAL A 7 -27.21 -11.26 21.57
C VAL A 7 -27.36 -10.50 20.25
N LYS A 8 -27.66 -9.20 20.33
CA LYS A 8 -27.62 -8.30 19.16
C LYS A 8 -26.18 -8.20 18.66
N LYS A 9 -25.86 -8.86 17.54
CA LYS A 9 -24.54 -8.74 16.87
C LYS A 9 -24.32 -7.27 16.46
N ARG A 10 -23.40 -6.57 17.14
CA ARG A 10 -22.97 -5.21 16.74
C ARG A 10 -22.48 -5.25 15.29
N ARG A 11 -23.15 -4.53 14.39
CA ARG A 11 -22.68 -4.32 13.01
C ARG A 11 -21.30 -3.65 13.07
N ARG A 12 -20.23 -4.39 12.70
CA ARG A 12 -18.89 -3.81 12.56
C ARG A 12 -18.93 -2.82 11.40
N ALA A 13 -18.57 -1.56 11.65
CA ALA A 13 -18.37 -0.58 10.60
C ALA A 13 -17.37 -1.14 9.57
N LYS A 14 -17.69 -1.04 8.27
CA LYS A 14 -16.78 -1.46 7.20
C LYS A 14 -15.48 -0.67 7.36
N ARG A 15 -14.34 -1.37 7.46
CA ARG A 15 -13.03 -0.72 7.54
C ARG A 15 -12.82 0.04 6.22
N LYS A 16 -12.56 1.35 6.28
CA LYS A 16 -12.18 2.13 5.10
C LYS A 16 -10.90 1.51 4.52
N VAL A 17 -10.98 1.05 3.28
CA VAL A 17 -9.81 0.56 2.54
C VAL A 17 -9.11 1.80 2.00
N ILE A 18 -7.88 2.02 2.45
CA ILE A 18 -7.06 3.15 2.01
C ILE A 18 -6.27 2.69 0.79
N SER A 19 -6.33 3.46 -0.29
CA SER A 19 -5.62 3.15 -1.53
C SER A 19 -4.10 3.24 -1.31
N MET A 20 -3.34 2.52 -2.14
CA MET A 20 -1.88 2.59 -2.09
C MET A 20 -1.35 3.95 -2.52
N GLU A 21 -2.07 4.66 -3.38
CA GLU A 21 -1.74 6.04 -3.81
C GLU A 21 -1.77 6.99 -2.62
N THR A 22 -2.86 7.01 -1.84
CA THR A 22 -2.94 7.85 -0.63
C THR A 22 -1.85 7.50 0.38
N ILE A 23 -1.48 6.23 0.49
CA ILE A 23 -0.36 5.79 1.35
C ILE A 23 0.97 6.34 0.83
N ALA A 24 1.21 6.24 -0.48
CA ALA A 24 2.44 6.71 -1.10
C ALA A 24 2.59 8.23 -0.98
N GLU A 25 1.52 9.00 -1.23
CA GLU A 25 1.48 10.45 -1.07
C GLU A 25 1.76 10.87 0.37
N ALA A 26 1.11 10.22 1.34
CA ALA A 26 1.31 10.55 2.74
C ALA A 26 2.72 10.22 3.23
N LEU A 27 3.32 9.13 2.75
CA LEU A 27 4.72 8.83 3.01
C LEU A 27 5.65 9.82 2.31
N GLN A 28 5.33 10.23 1.07
CA GLN A 28 6.11 11.18 0.27
C GLN A 28 6.20 12.53 0.95
N ALA A 29 5.10 13.01 1.54
CA ALA A 29 5.06 14.26 2.29
C ALA A 29 6.02 14.28 3.49
N GLU A 30 6.36 13.13 4.06
CA GLU A 30 7.27 13.00 5.20
C GLU A 30 8.63 12.36 4.84
N VAL A 31 9.00 12.31 3.56
CA VAL A 31 10.27 11.69 3.12
C VAL A 31 11.49 12.40 3.67
N SER A 32 11.46 13.72 3.79
CA SER A 32 12.55 14.52 4.37
C SER A 32 12.72 14.26 5.87
N LEU A 33 11.64 13.87 6.55
CA LEU A 33 11.60 13.65 7.99
C LEU A 33 11.96 12.21 8.39
N SER A 34 11.85 11.25 7.47
CA SER A 34 12.04 9.82 7.77
C SER A 34 12.80 9.10 6.65
N PRO A 35 14.06 8.69 6.92
CA PRO A 35 14.81 7.82 6.01
C PRO A 35 14.10 6.50 5.71
N SER A 36 13.30 5.99 6.66
CA SER A 36 12.48 4.79 6.47
C SER A 36 11.39 4.99 5.43
N ASN A 37 10.73 6.17 5.41
CA ASN A 37 9.74 6.52 4.38
C ASN A 37 10.41 6.62 3.01
N LYS A 38 11.59 7.26 2.92
CA LYS A 38 12.39 7.32 1.69
C LYS A 38 12.72 5.93 1.13
N ARG A 39 13.21 5.03 1.99
CA ARG A 39 13.54 3.65 1.60
C ARG A 39 12.30 2.85 1.18
N ALA A 40 11.17 3.06 1.87
CA ALA A 40 9.91 2.41 1.55
C ALA A 40 9.40 2.77 0.15
N LEU A 41 9.39 4.08 -0.17
CA LEU A 41 8.95 4.56 -1.48
C LEU A 41 9.90 4.15 -2.59
N SER A 42 11.21 4.19 -2.35
CA SER A 42 12.20 3.67 -3.30
C SER A 42 11.95 2.19 -3.63
N ARG A 43 11.72 1.36 -2.60
CA ARG A 43 11.39 -0.07 -2.79
C ARG A 43 10.05 -0.28 -3.51
N LEU A 44 9.04 0.52 -3.20
CA LEU A 44 7.73 0.45 -3.85
C LEU A 44 7.87 0.79 -5.34
N ASN A 45 8.49 1.91 -5.66
CA ASN A 45 8.71 2.36 -7.04
C ASN A 45 9.58 1.38 -7.84
N ALA A 46 10.61 0.81 -7.22
CA ALA A 46 11.45 -0.20 -7.87
C ALA A 46 10.67 -1.48 -8.17
N ALA A 47 9.84 -1.95 -7.23
CA ALA A 47 9.02 -3.14 -7.41
C ALA A 47 7.93 -2.93 -8.48
N ASP A 48 7.26 -1.78 -8.50
CA ASP A 48 6.26 -1.45 -9.51
C ASP A 48 6.88 -1.40 -10.92
N LYS A 49 8.07 -0.79 -11.06
CA LYS A 49 8.83 -0.81 -12.32
C LYS A 49 9.25 -2.22 -12.73
N ALA A 50 9.64 -3.07 -11.78
CA ALA A 50 10.01 -4.46 -12.06
C ALA A 50 8.81 -5.26 -12.60
N VAL A 51 7.64 -5.12 -11.97
CA VAL A 51 6.39 -5.75 -12.45
C VAL A 51 6.04 -5.25 -13.86
N ALA A 52 6.03 -3.93 -14.08
CA ALA A 52 5.72 -3.35 -15.39
C ALA A 52 6.68 -3.83 -16.50
N ARG A 53 7.97 -4.02 -16.19
CA ARG A 53 8.93 -4.62 -17.14
C ARG A 53 8.58 -6.07 -17.47
N GLN A 54 8.21 -6.87 -16.47
CA GLN A 54 7.84 -8.27 -16.68
C GLN A 54 6.53 -8.42 -17.45
N GLU A 55 5.58 -7.50 -17.28
CA GLU A 55 4.34 -7.48 -18.06
C GLU A 55 4.61 -7.20 -19.54
N LYS A 56 5.45 -6.22 -19.86
CA LYS A 56 5.90 -5.99 -21.26
C LYS A 56 6.63 -7.19 -21.87
N LEU A 57 7.43 -7.89 -21.06
CA LEU A 57 8.11 -9.12 -21.50
C LEU A 57 7.12 -10.27 -21.72
N MET A 58 6.06 -10.36 -20.91
CA MET A 58 5.00 -11.33 -21.09
C MET A 58 4.25 -11.13 -22.41
N ASP A 59 3.89 -9.90 -22.74
CA ASP A 59 3.17 -9.56 -23.96
C ASP A 59 4.01 -9.90 -25.21
N SER A 60 5.24 -9.39 -25.26
CA SER A 60 6.17 -9.65 -26.37
C SER A 60 6.54 -11.14 -26.52
N SER A 61 6.65 -11.88 -25.41
CA SER A 61 6.91 -13.33 -25.47
C SER A 61 5.64 -14.10 -25.91
N GLY A 62 4.45 -13.62 -25.55
CA GLY A 62 3.17 -14.12 -26.04
C GLY A 62 3.06 -14.01 -27.56
N GLU A 63 3.40 -12.84 -28.12
CA GLU A 63 3.45 -12.62 -29.57
C GLU A 63 4.45 -13.54 -30.28
N ARG A 64 5.61 -13.81 -29.66
CA ARG A 64 6.60 -14.74 -30.23
C ARG A 64 6.05 -16.16 -30.29
N VAL A 65 5.29 -16.59 -29.28
CA VAL A 65 4.63 -17.89 -29.30
C VAL A 65 3.56 -17.96 -30.40
N THR A 66 2.74 -16.92 -30.58
CA THR A 66 1.72 -16.92 -31.65
C THR A 66 2.37 -16.95 -33.04
N LYS A 67 3.43 -16.17 -33.27
CA LYS A 67 4.23 -16.21 -34.50
C LYS A 67 4.86 -17.59 -34.73
N ALA A 68 5.43 -18.20 -33.69
CA ALA A 68 6.01 -19.53 -33.79
C ALA A 68 4.96 -20.62 -34.08
N ARG A 69 3.75 -20.52 -33.51
CA ARG A 69 2.62 -21.41 -33.84
C ARG A 69 2.21 -21.26 -35.29
N ALA A 70 2.09 -20.02 -35.78
CA ALA A 70 1.77 -19.77 -37.18
C ALA A 70 2.86 -20.31 -38.13
N ALA A 71 4.14 -20.23 -37.75
CA ALA A 71 5.24 -20.80 -38.52
C ALA A 71 5.17 -22.34 -38.61
N VAL A 72 4.77 -23.02 -37.52
CA VAL A 72 4.53 -24.47 -37.54
C VAL A 72 3.38 -24.82 -38.49
N ALA A 73 2.29 -24.05 -38.45
CA ALA A 73 1.13 -24.29 -39.32
C ALA A 73 1.43 -24.06 -40.81
N LYS A 74 2.31 -23.10 -41.14
CA LYS A 74 2.71 -22.76 -42.52
C LYS A 74 3.82 -23.64 -43.08
N ALA A 75 4.57 -24.35 -42.24
CA ALA A 75 5.68 -25.20 -42.66
C ALA A 75 5.18 -26.41 -43.48
N ARG A 76 5.68 -26.54 -44.72
CA ARG A 76 5.21 -27.55 -45.68
C ARG A 76 6.00 -28.86 -45.63
N THR A 77 7.31 -28.79 -45.39
CA THR A 77 8.19 -29.97 -45.39
C THR A 77 8.40 -30.53 -43.97
N PRO A 78 8.66 -31.84 -43.80
CA PRO A 78 8.94 -32.44 -42.49
C PRO A 78 10.08 -31.74 -41.74
N ALA A 79 11.21 -31.50 -42.41
CA ALA A 79 12.36 -30.79 -41.84
C ALA A 79 12.03 -29.35 -41.40
N SER A 80 11.22 -28.62 -42.18
CA SER A 80 10.80 -27.26 -41.79
C SER A 80 9.81 -27.27 -40.61
N LYS A 81 8.94 -28.27 -40.53
CA LYS A 81 8.02 -28.47 -39.39
C LYS A 81 8.79 -28.75 -38.10
N GLU A 82 9.82 -29.59 -38.13
CA GLU A 82 10.66 -29.86 -36.95
C GLU A 82 11.39 -28.61 -36.47
N LYS A 83 12.04 -27.87 -37.37
CA LYS A 83 12.70 -26.60 -37.03
C LYS A 83 11.69 -25.58 -36.44
N ALA A 84 10.48 -25.51 -36.99
CA ALA A 84 9.43 -24.64 -36.46
C ALA A 84 8.93 -25.10 -35.08
N LYS A 85 8.80 -26.41 -34.84
CA LYS A 85 8.44 -26.98 -33.53
C LYS A 85 9.51 -26.68 -32.47
N GLN A 86 10.79 -26.77 -32.81
CA GLN A 86 11.90 -26.39 -31.93
C GLN A 86 11.85 -24.90 -31.56
N ARG A 87 11.53 -24.02 -32.52
CA ARG A 87 11.33 -22.58 -32.24
C ARG A 87 10.13 -22.34 -31.34
N LEU A 88 9.04 -23.09 -31.54
CA LEU A 88 7.85 -23.01 -30.69
C LEU A 88 8.13 -23.48 -29.26
N SER A 89 8.85 -24.59 -29.07
CA SER A 89 9.20 -25.08 -27.74
C SER A 89 10.13 -24.10 -27.02
N ALA A 90 11.12 -23.54 -27.71
CA ALA A 90 11.99 -22.49 -27.17
C ALA A 90 11.20 -21.23 -26.76
N ALA A 91 10.26 -20.77 -27.59
CA ALA A 91 9.40 -19.63 -27.26
C ALA A 91 8.50 -19.92 -26.04
N GLN A 92 7.95 -21.13 -25.93
CA GLN A 92 7.15 -21.54 -24.78
C GLN A 92 7.98 -21.64 -23.49
N ALA A 93 9.22 -22.15 -23.57
CA ALA A 93 10.15 -22.19 -22.45
C ALA A 93 10.44 -20.76 -21.94
N LYS A 94 10.73 -19.82 -22.85
CA LYS A 94 10.92 -18.41 -22.52
C LYS A 94 9.70 -17.79 -21.82
N VAL A 95 8.48 -18.09 -22.28
CA VAL A 95 7.26 -17.62 -21.61
C VAL A 95 7.15 -18.17 -20.18
N LYS A 96 7.53 -19.44 -19.94
CA LYS A 96 7.53 -20.02 -18.58
C LYS A 96 8.51 -19.29 -17.66
N GLU A 97 9.72 -18.98 -18.15
CA GLU A 97 10.72 -18.21 -17.42
C GLU A 97 10.20 -16.80 -17.06
N VAL A 98 9.63 -16.09 -18.03
CA VAL A 98 9.07 -14.75 -17.81
C VAL A 98 7.89 -14.79 -16.84
N LYS A 99 7.03 -15.83 -16.89
CA LYS A 99 5.96 -16.02 -15.90
C LYS A 99 6.49 -16.22 -14.49
N ALA A 100 7.56 -17.01 -14.34
CA ALA A 100 8.21 -17.21 -13.05
C ALA A 100 8.81 -15.90 -12.52
N ALA A 101 9.53 -15.16 -13.37
CA ALA A 101 10.10 -13.85 -13.03
C ALA A 101 9.01 -12.82 -12.65
N ARG A 102 7.88 -12.79 -13.38
CA ARG A 102 6.72 -11.97 -13.02
C ARG A 102 6.17 -12.34 -11.65
N THR A 103 6.05 -13.63 -11.35
CA THR A 103 5.53 -14.11 -10.07
C THR A 103 6.45 -13.67 -8.92
N ALA A 104 7.77 -13.76 -9.10
CA ALA A 104 8.74 -13.26 -8.14
C ALA A 104 8.62 -11.73 -7.96
N ALA A 105 8.55 -10.96 -9.05
CA ALA A 105 8.38 -9.51 -9.01
C ALA A 105 7.09 -9.09 -8.28
N MET A 106 5.99 -9.79 -8.53
CA MET A 106 4.71 -9.57 -7.82
C MET A 106 4.82 -9.89 -6.32
N ALA A 107 5.58 -10.91 -5.94
CA ALA A 107 5.82 -11.23 -4.54
C ALA A 107 6.59 -10.11 -3.83
N ASP A 108 7.59 -9.53 -4.49
CA ASP A 108 8.36 -8.41 -3.95
C ASP A 108 7.55 -7.12 -3.91
N GLN A 109 6.70 -6.86 -4.91
CA GLN A 109 5.73 -5.77 -4.89
C GLN A 109 4.80 -5.88 -3.66
N ARG A 110 4.28 -7.07 -3.36
CA ARG A 110 3.46 -7.30 -2.16
C ARG A 110 4.22 -7.03 -0.86
N LYS A 111 5.51 -7.39 -0.77
CA LYS A 111 6.35 -7.08 0.39
C LYS A 111 6.54 -5.56 0.54
N ALA A 112 6.84 -4.86 -0.56
CA ALA A 112 6.99 -3.41 -0.56
C ALA A 112 5.69 -2.70 -0.15
N GLN A 113 4.54 -3.13 -0.68
CA GLN A 113 3.22 -2.61 -0.28
C GLN A 113 2.91 -2.86 1.20
N ARG A 114 3.25 -4.04 1.74
CA ARG A 114 3.08 -4.33 3.18
C ARG A 114 3.91 -3.40 4.04
N LEU A 115 5.15 -3.13 3.65
CA LEU A 115 6.04 -2.21 4.36
C LEU A 115 5.50 -0.77 4.32
N ALA A 116 5.08 -0.29 3.15
CA ALA A 116 4.48 1.03 3.01
C ALA A 116 3.19 1.18 3.85
N LYS A 117 2.30 0.17 3.82
CA LYS A 117 1.10 0.12 4.67
C LYS A 117 1.46 0.15 6.17
N GLY A 118 2.46 -0.62 6.58
CA GLY A 118 2.92 -0.68 7.97
C GLY A 118 3.42 0.67 8.47
N LEU A 119 4.27 1.34 7.67
CA LEU A 119 4.79 2.66 7.99
C LEU A 119 3.69 3.72 8.04
N TYR A 120 2.78 3.72 7.08
CA TYR A 120 1.65 4.63 7.08
C TYR A 120 0.75 4.45 8.31
N MET A 121 0.46 3.21 8.71
CA MET A 121 -0.29 2.94 9.94
C MET A 121 0.47 3.41 11.19
N ALA A 122 1.79 3.24 11.23
CA ALA A 122 2.62 3.71 12.33
C ALA A 122 2.61 5.25 12.43
N MET A 123 2.73 5.93 11.30
CA MET A 123 2.64 7.39 11.17
C MET A 123 1.27 7.91 11.62
N GLN A 124 0.18 7.28 11.20
CA GLN A 124 -1.16 7.71 11.64
C GLN A 124 -1.37 7.49 13.15
N ARG A 125 -0.81 6.42 13.71
CA ARG A 125 -0.84 6.18 15.17
C ARG A 125 0.00 7.18 15.94
N SER A 126 1.17 7.57 15.45
CA SER A 126 2.02 8.57 16.11
C SER A 126 1.37 9.94 16.06
N ARG A 127 0.84 10.36 14.90
CA ARG A 127 0.06 11.60 14.76
C ARG A 127 -1.12 11.64 15.73
N ALA A 128 -1.91 10.57 15.81
CA ALA A 128 -3.04 10.50 16.75
C ALA A 128 -2.61 10.59 18.22
N LYS A 129 -1.46 10.03 18.60
CA LYS A 129 -0.91 10.18 19.95
C LYS A 129 -0.46 11.61 20.21
N MET A 130 0.26 12.23 19.27
CA MET A 130 0.71 13.62 19.41
C MET A 130 -0.45 14.59 19.55
N VAL A 131 -1.50 14.44 18.73
CA VAL A 131 -2.71 15.28 18.83
C VAL A 131 -3.36 15.14 20.20
N LYS A 132 -3.50 13.91 20.72
CA LYS A 132 -4.08 13.69 22.06
C LYS A 132 -3.24 14.32 23.18
N GLU A 133 -1.92 14.20 23.13
CA GLU A 133 -1.06 14.83 24.14
C GLU A 133 -1.10 16.35 24.01
N TYR A 134 -1.14 16.89 22.79
CA TYR A 134 -1.32 18.32 22.55
C TYR A 134 -2.64 18.83 23.11
N GLU A 135 -3.76 18.15 22.86
CA GLU A 135 -5.08 18.53 23.39
C GLU A 135 -5.12 18.53 24.91
N LYS A 136 -4.47 17.56 25.57
CA LYS A 136 -4.36 17.54 27.03
C LYS A 136 -3.60 18.75 27.57
N VAL A 137 -2.48 19.12 26.94
CA VAL A 137 -1.67 20.27 27.33
C VAL A 137 -2.41 21.58 27.01
N ALA A 138 -3.06 21.69 25.86
CA ALA A 138 -3.89 22.84 25.52
C ALA A 138 -5.01 23.05 26.56
N ALA A 139 -5.74 21.98 26.92
CA ALA A 139 -6.79 22.07 27.93
C ALA A 139 -6.26 22.42 29.34
N SER A 140 -5.04 22.03 29.69
CA SER A 140 -4.43 22.41 30.98
C SER A 140 -4.00 23.89 30.98
N LEU A 141 -3.46 24.37 29.86
CA LEU A 141 -3.10 25.77 29.65
C LEU A 141 -4.33 26.68 29.64
N GLU A 142 -5.40 26.32 28.93
CA GLU A 142 -6.68 27.04 28.94
C GLU A 142 -7.22 27.18 30.37
N LYS A 143 -7.25 26.07 31.13
CA LYS A 143 -7.65 26.11 32.55
C LYS A 143 -6.73 26.99 33.40
N ALA A 144 -5.43 27.00 33.14
CA ALA A 144 -4.47 27.82 33.89
C ALA A 144 -4.69 29.32 33.62
N VAL A 145 -4.93 29.69 32.36
CA VAL A 145 -5.27 31.07 31.96
C VAL A 145 -6.60 31.49 32.58
N ASP A 146 -7.63 30.64 32.51
CA ASP A 146 -8.96 30.92 33.06
C ASP A 146 -8.99 31.00 34.59
N LYS A 147 -8.13 30.27 35.29
CA LYS A 147 -8.06 30.30 36.76
C LYS A 147 -7.59 31.68 37.26
N LYS A 148 -6.67 32.34 36.55
CA LYS A 148 -6.16 33.67 36.91
C LYS A 148 -7.20 34.77 36.66
N THR A 149 -7.92 34.70 35.54
CA THR A 149 -9.02 35.64 35.20
C THR A 149 -10.25 35.44 36.10
N ARG A 150 -10.63 34.19 36.42
CA ARG A 150 -11.73 33.89 37.35
C ARG A 150 -11.44 34.34 38.78
N ARG A 151 -10.21 34.18 39.27
CA ARG A 151 -9.80 34.67 40.61
C ARG A 151 -9.85 36.19 40.68
N ARG A 152 -9.39 36.90 39.63
CA ARG A 152 -9.51 38.36 39.50
C ARG A 152 -10.96 38.86 39.41
N ARG A 153 -11.84 38.14 38.71
CA ARG A 153 -13.27 38.49 38.65
C ARG A 153 -13.94 38.34 40.00
N ARG A 154 -13.73 37.21 40.70
CA ARG A 154 -14.30 36.99 42.04
C ARG A 154 -13.77 37.96 43.10
N SER A 155 -12.50 38.35 43.04
CA SER A 155 -11.96 39.34 44.00
C SER A 155 -12.53 40.74 43.78
N LYS A 156 -12.94 41.10 42.55
CA LYS A 156 -13.65 42.37 42.30
C LYS A 156 -15.11 42.33 42.76
N THR A 157 -15.80 41.19 42.67
CA THR A 157 -17.20 41.09 43.12
C THR A 157 -17.35 40.95 44.63
N LYS A 158 -16.31 40.53 45.36
CA LYS A 158 -16.33 40.40 46.83
C LYS A 158 -15.87 41.66 47.59
N ALA A 159 -15.48 42.72 46.88
CA ALA A 159 -15.08 44.00 47.44
C ALA A 159 -16.13 45.12 47.20
N VAL A 160 -17.32 44.76 46.69
CA VAL A 160 -18.45 45.67 46.42
C VAL A 160 -19.74 45.11 47.06
N ALA A 161 -19.61 44.41 48.19
CA ALA A 161 -20.73 43.99 49.02
C ALA A 161 -20.48 44.49 50.44
#